data_AF-L5JSK9-F1
#
_entry.id   AF-L5JSK9-F1
#
_cell.length_a   1.000
_cell.length_b   1.000
_cell.length_c   1.000
_cell.angle_alpha   90.00
_cell.angle_beta   90.00
_cell.angle_gamma   90.00
#
_symmetry.space_group_name_H-M   'P 1'
#
loop_
_entity.id
_entity.type
_entity.pdbx_description
1 polymer ?
#
loop_
_entity_poly.entity_id
_entity_poly.type
_entity_poly.pdbx_seq_one_letter_code
_entity_poly.pdbx_strand_id
1 'polypeptide(L)'
;MFQTFKEWFWLERFWLPPTIMWSDLEDHDGLVFVKPSHLYMTIPYAFGLLIIRHFFEKFIATPLAKTFGIKEKVRKSTPNTVLENFFQHSSRQPSQKPWVYDLWEVWNGYPKQPLLPSQYWYYILEMSFYWSLLFSLGSDVKRKDFLAHVIHHLAAISLMSFSWCANYIRSGTLVMIVHDVADIWLEVNVCH
;
A
#
# COMPACT_ATOMS: atom_id res chain seq x y z
N MET A 1 15.74 24.84 12.82
CA MET A 1 14.99 23.78 13.52
C MET A 1 14.65 22.62 12.59
N PHE A 2 13.94 22.84 11.47
CA PHE A 2 13.61 21.76 10.51
C PHE A 2 14.85 21.08 9.90
N GLN A 3 15.89 21.86 9.53
CA GLN A 3 17.14 21.31 8.98
C GLN A 3 17.88 20.40 9.97
N THR A 4 18.01 20.84 11.22
CA THR A 4 18.63 20.07 12.31
C THR A 4 17.86 18.78 12.60
N PHE A 5 16.52 18.84 12.58
CA PHE A 5 15.69 17.64 12.71
C PHE A 5 15.87 16.70 11.53
N LYS A 6 15.94 17.21 10.30
CA LYS A 6 16.17 16.41 9.10
C LYS A 6 17.53 15.69 9.18
N GLU A 7 18.60 16.40 9.53
CA GLU A 7 19.94 15.82 9.68
C GLU A 7 19.98 14.74 10.77
N TRP A 8 19.33 15.00 11.91
CA TRP A 8 19.21 14.02 12.99
C TRP A 8 18.36 12.81 12.58
N PHE A 9 17.21 13.04 11.94
CA PHE A 9 16.32 11.97 11.50
C PHE A 9 16.99 11.07 10.47
N TRP A 10 17.80 11.61 9.56
CA TRP A 10 18.51 10.86 8.52
C TRP A 10 19.90 10.35 8.94
N LEU A 11 20.20 10.32 10.24
CA LEU A 11 21.42 9.70 10.77
C LEU A 11 21.55 8.24 10.34
N GLU A 12 22.64 7.90 9.64
CA GLU A 12 22.90 6.56 9.09
C GLU A 12 22.80 5.46 10.14
N ARG A 13 23.33 5.70 11.34
CA ARG A 13 23.31 4.75 12.46
C ARG A 13 21.90 4.33 12.91
N PHE A 14 20.90 5.16 12.64
CA PHE A 14 19.51 4.86 12.99
C PHE A 14 18.85 3.91 11.97
N TRP A 15 19.22 4.01 10.69
CA TRP A 15 18.56 3.31 9.60
C TRP A 15 19.38 2.15 9.03
N LEU A 16 20.69 2.27 9.01
CA LEU A 16 21.61 1.38 8.30
C LEU A 16 22.57 0.68 9.27
N PRO A 17 23.07 -0.52 8.90
CA PRO A 17 24.16 -1.17 9.62
C PRO A 17 25.45 -0.30 9.61
N PRO A 18 26.37 -0.48 10.57
CA PRO A 18 27.57 0.36 10.72
C PRO A 18 28.53 0.38 9.53
N THR A 19 28.36 -0.53 8.57
CA THR A 19 29.26 -0.75 7.43
C THR A 19 28.75 -0.16 6.12
N ILE A 20 27.58 0.49 6.09
CA ILE A 20 26.92 0.96 4.86
C ILE A 20 26.45 2.40 5.03
N MET A 21 26.70 3.23 4.02
CA MET A 21 26.31 4.65 4.00
C MET A 21 25.17 4.91 3.03
N TRP A 22 24.48 6.05 3.17
CA TRP A 22 23.42 6.43 2.23
C TRP A 22 23.93 6.57 0.79
N SER A 23 25.21 6.93 0.62
CA SER A 23 25.87 7.00 -0.70
C SER A 23 25.93 5.65 -1.42
N ASP A 24 25.94 4.53 -0.69
CA ASP A 24 25.93 3.19 -1.27
C ASP A 24 24.54 2.76 -1.77
N LEU A 25 23.52 3.56 -1.50
CA LEU A 25 22.12 3.36 -1.92
C LEU A 25 21.69 4.40 -2.96
N GLU A 26 22.62 5.17 -3.53
CA GLU A 26 22.35 5.99 -4.71
C GLU A 26 22.32 5.12 -5.98
N ASP A 27 21.67 5.59 -7.04
CA ASP A 27 21.58 4.83 -8.28
C ASP A 27 22.99 4.65 -8.89
N HIS A 28 23.47 3.41 -8.95
CA HIS A 28 24.76 3.04 -9.53
C HIS A 28 24.64 1.71 -10.29
N ASP A 29 25.50 1.50 -11.28
CA ASP A 29 25.60 0.25 -12.05
C ASP A 29 24.29 -0.23 -12.72
N GLY A 30 23.41 0.72 -13.07
CA GLY A 30 22.09 0.42 -13.65
C GLY A 30 21.04 -0.11 -12.66
N LEU A 31 21.38 -0.14 -11.37
CA LEU A 31 20.46 -0.45 -10.28
C LEU A 31 19.81 0.84 -9.78
N VAL A 32 18.48 0.84 -9.72
CA VAL A 32 17.70 1.95 -9.18
C VAL A 32 17.32 1.64 -7.74
N PHE A 33 17.56 2.58 -6.84
CA PHE A 33 17.22 2.47 -5.42
C PHE A 33 16.08 3.40 -5.05
N VAL A 34 15.47 3.14 -3.89
CA VAL A 34 14.38 3.97 -3.40
C VAL A 34 14.87 5.30 -2.89
N LYS A 35 14.16 6.35 -3.28
CA LYS A 35 14.42 7.72 -2.84
C LYS A 35 13.26 8.21 -2.00
N PRO A 36 13.50 8.91 -0.88
CA PRO A 36 12.44 9.51 -0.08
C PRO A 36 11.59 10.50 -0.88
N SER A 37 12.15 11.11 -1.92
CA SER A 37 11.44 12.02 -2.82
C SER A 37 10.24 11.37 -3.53
N HIS A 38 10.25 10.05 -3.73
CA HIS A 38 9.15 9.32 -4.35
C HIS A 38 7.87 9.33 -3.49
N LEU A 39 8.00 9.49 -2.16
CA LEU A 39 6.84 9.58 -1.27
C LEU A 39 6.01 10.83 -1.57
N TYR A 40 6.62 11.96 -1.97
CA TYR A 40 5.87 13.15 -2.34
C TYR A 40 5.01 12.96 -3.57
N MET A 41 5.37 12.02 -4.46
CA MET A 41 4.57 11.70 -5.65
C MET A 41 3.27 10.98 -5.29
N THR A 42 3.17 10.33 -4.13
CA THR A 42 1.94 9.62 -3.71
C THR A 42 0.78 10.58 -3.47
N ILE A 43 1.05 11.81 -3.01
CA ILE A 43 0.02 12.81 -2.73
C ILE A 43 -0.72 13.26 -3.99
N PRO A 44 -0.07 13.73 -5.08
CA PRO A 44 -0.79 14.09 -6.30
C PRO A 44 -1.51 12.90 -6.95
N TYR A 45 -0.94 11.69 -6.89
CA TYR A 45 -1.65 10.49 -7.34
C TYR A 45 -2.89 10.20 -6.48
N ALA A 46 -2.84 10.41 -5.16
CA ALA A 46 -3.99 10.28 -4.28
C ALA A 46 -5.11 11.25 -4.66
N PHE A 47 -4.80 12.51 -4.95
CA PHE A 47 -5.77 13.47 -5.47
C PHE A 47 -6.33 13.05 -6.84
N GLY A 48 -5.48 12.50 -7.72
CA GLY A 48 -5.92 11.92 -8.99
C GLY A 48 -6.94 10.79 -8.79
N LEU A 49 -6.65 9.86 -7.87
CA LEU A 49 -7.56 8.77 -7.52
C LEU A 49 -8.87 9.28 -6.91
N LEU A 50 -8.83 10.31 -6.06
CA LEU A 50 -10.04 10.96 -5.52
C LEU A 50 -10.92 11.55 -6.62
N ILE A 51 -10.31 12.26 -7.57
CA ILE A 51 -11.02 12.83 -8.71
C ILE A 51 -11.67 11.68 -9.51
N ILE A 52 -10.88 10.67 -9.90
CA ILE A 52 -11.39 9.51 -10.65
C ILE A 52 -12.55 8.85 -9.90
N ARG A 53 -12.41 8.62 -8.60
CA ARG A 53 -13.45 8.06 -7.73
C ARG A 53 -14.70 8.92 -7.73
N HIS A 54 -14.57 10.23 -7.55
CA HIS A 54 -15.70 11.17 -7.58
C HIS A 54 -16.46 11.12 -8.91
N PHE A 55 -15.73 11.11 -10.04
CA PHE A 55 -16.33 10.99 -11.36
C PHE A 55 -17.01 9.62 -11.54
N PHE A 56 -16.35 8.53 -11.17
CA PHE A 56 -16.91 7.18 -11.29
C PHE A 56 -18.19 7.01 -10.45
N GLU A 57 -18.19 7.44 -9.19
CA GLU A 57 -19.35 7.37 -8.31
C GLU A 57 -20.53 8.17 -8.85
N LYS A 58 -20.26 9.38 -9.36
CA LYS A 58 -21.31 10.30 -9.82
C LYS A 58 -21.85 9.96 -11.21
N PHE A 59 -20.99 9.57 -12.15
CA PHE A 59 -21.37 9.35 -13.55
C PHE A 59 -21.67 7.89 -13.89
N ILE A 60 -21.16 6.92 -13.12
CA ILE A 60 -21.34 5.49 -13.41
C ILE A 60 -22.12 4.82 -12.28
N ALA A 61 -21.63 4.89 -11.03
CA ALA A 61 -22.22 4.13 -9.93
C ALA A 61 -23.64 4.60 -9.56
N THR A 62 -23.84 5.92 -9.41
CA THR A 62 -25.15 6.49 -9.05
C THR A 62 -26.24 6.23 -10.10
N PRO A 63 -26.00 6.43 -11.43
CA PRO A 63 -26.99 6.06 -12.43
C PRO A 63 -27.21 4.54 -12.50
N LEU A 64 -26.16 3.71 -12.39
CA LEU A 64 -26.33 2.25 -12.30
C LEU A 64 -27.23 1.85 -11.13
N ALA A 65 -26.94 2.37 -9.94
CA ALA A 65 -27.72 2.08 -8.73
C ALA A 65 -29.19 2.45 -8.89
N LYS A 66 -29.48 3.59 -9.54
CA LYS A 66 -30.85 4.03 -9.84
C LYS A 66 -31.53 3.18 -10.90
N THR A 67 -30.82 2.77 -11.95
CA THR A 67 -31.37 1.89 -13.01
C THR A 67 -31.62 0.48 -12.54
N PHE A 68 -30.84 -0.03 -11.58
CA PHE A 68 -30.97 -1.40 -11.10
C PHE A 68 -31.92 -1.57 -9.91
N GLY A 69 -32.47 -0.49 -9.33
CA GLY A 69 -33.48 -0.59 -8.27
C GLY A 69 -33.07 -1.50 -7.10
N ILE A 70 -31.79 -1.50 -6.76
CA ILE A 70 -31.19 -2.52 -5.90
C ILE A 70 -31.63 -2.28 -4.45
N LYS A 71 -32.56 -3.12 -3.97
CA LYS A 71 -32.57 -3.50 -2.55
C LYS A 71 -31.31 -4.33 -2.33
N GLU A 72 -30.40 -3.84 -1.49
CA GLU A 72 -29.22 -4.60 -1.09
C GLU A 72 -29.66 -5.98 -0.59
N LYS A 73 -29.32 -7.00 -1.36
CA LYS A 73 -29.37 -8.37 -0.91
C LYS A 73 -27.91 -8.80 -0.87
N VAL A 74 -27.37 -8.87 0.34
CA VAL A 74 -26.04 -9.42 0.61
C VAL A 74 -25.96 -10.77 -0.09
N ARG A 75 -25.21 -10.82 -1.20
CA ARG A 75 -25.07 -12.02 -2.01
C ARG A 75 -23.87 -12.78 -1.45
N LYS A 76 -24.13 -13.86 -0.71
CA LYS A 76 -23.07 -14.81 -0.34
C LYS A 76 -22.45 -15.34 -1.63
N SER A 77 -21.12 -15.29 -1.70
CA SER A 77 -20.34 -15.82 -2.82
C SER A 77 -20.76 -17.26 -3.10
N THR A 78 -21.16 -17.54 -4.34
CA THR A 78 -21.49 -18.90 -4.79
C THR A 78 -20.19 -19.52 -5.28
N PRO A 79 -19.78 -20.70 -4.77
CA PRO A 79 -18.51 -21.31 -5.17
C PRO A 79 -18.51 -21.55 -6.68
N ASN A 80 -17.59 -20.88 -7.38
CA ASN A 80 -17.44 -20.98 -8.82
C ASN A 80 -16.19 -21.79 -9.11
N THR A 81 -16.40 -23.05 -9.44
CA THR A 81 -15.35 -24.04 -9.70
C THR A 81 -14.45 -23.65 -10.88
N VAL A 82 -14.92 -22.83 -11.82
CA VAL A 82 -14.10 -22.34 -12.96
C VAL A 82 -13.13 -21.26 -12.49
N LEU A 83 -13.60 -20.33 -11.64
CA LEU A 83 -12.73 -19.32 -11.03
C LEU A 83 -11.78 -19.95 -10.01
N GLU A 84 -12.23 -20.95 -9.24
CA GLU A 84 -11.35 -21.69 -8.33
C GLU A 84 -10.29 -22.49 -9.08
N ASN A 85 -10.64 -23.14 -10.19
CA ASN A 85 -9.65 -23.83 -11.02
C ASN A 85 -8.70 -22.86 -11.72
N PHE A 86 -9.19 -21.72 -12.22
CA PHE A 86 -8.36 -20.69 -12.84
C PHE A 86 -7.45 -20.01 -11.82
N PHE A 87 -7.96 -19.74 -10.61
CA PHE A 87 -7.19 -19.22 -9.49
C PHE A 87 -6.16 -20.26 -9.06
N GLN A 88 -6.50 -21.52 -8.84
CA GLN A 88 -5.53 -22.56 -8.49
C GLN A 88 -4.47 -22.81 -9.57
N HIS A 89 -4.78 -22.61 -10.86
CA HIS A 89 -3.79 -22.75 -11.94
C HIS A 89 -2.96 -21.47 -12.17
N SER A 90 -3.54 -20.28 -11.99
CA SER A 90 -2.84 -18.98 -12.18
C SER A 90 -2.10 -18.52 -10.92
N SER A 91 -2.65 -18.75 -9.73
CA SER A 91 -2.02 -18.49 -8.41
C SER A 91 -1.05 -19.59 -7.97
N ARG A 92 -0.87 -20.66 -8.76
CA ARG A 92 0.30 -21.56 -8.67
C ARG A 92 1.56 -20.98 -9.30
N GLN A 93 1.45 -19.88 -10.02
CA GLN A 93 2.58 -19.00 -10.35
C GLN A 93 2.33 -17.59 -9.78
N PRO A 94 2.22 -17.45 -8.45
CA PRO A 94 2.41 -16.13 -7.86
C PRO A 94 3.87 -15.78 -8.14
N SER A 95 4.13 -14.60 -8.71
CA SER A 95 5.44 -14.25 -9.30
C SER A 95 6.59 -14.83 -8.48
N GLN A 96 7.51 -15.54 -9.14
CA GLN A 96 8.67 -16.30 -8.62
C GLN A 96 9.54 -15.50 -7.61
N LYS A 97 9.00 -15.15 -6.45
CA LYS A 97 9.58 -14.27 -5.44
C LYS A 97 9.67 -15.07 -4.14
N PRO A 98 10.85 -15.66 -3.85
CA PRO A 98 11.01 -16.60 -2.73
C PRO A 98 10.64 -16.00 -1.36
N TRP A 99 10.82 -14.68 -1.21
CA TRP A 99 10.51 -13.94 0.03
C TRP A 99 9.03 -13.80 0.37
N VAL A 100 8.12 -14.29 -0.48
CA VAL A 100 6.68 -14.39 -0.15
C VAL A 100 6.39 -15.61 0.73
N TYR A 101 7.21 -16.65 0.64
CA TYR A 101 7.02 -17.92 1.35
C TYR A 101 8.06 -18.16 2.43
N ASP A 102 9.28 -17.65 2.22
CA ASP A 102 10.35 -17.70 3.21
C ASP A 102 10.64 -16.31 3.75
N LEU A 103 10.27 -16.07 5.01
CA LEU A 103 10.51 -14.80 5.70
C LEU A 103 12.00 -14.49 5.85
N TRP A 104 12.88 -15.49 5.80
CA TRP A 104 14.31 -15.27 5.89
C TRP A 104 14.87 -14.59 4.63
N GLU A 105 14.30 -14.90 3.46
CA GLU A 105 14.68 -14.29 2.17
C GLU A 105 14.33 -12.80 2.07
N VAL A 106 13.50 -12.28 2.97
CA VAL A 106 13.24 -10.84 3.11
C VAL A 106 14.53 -10.08 3.45
N TRP A 107 15.41 -10.70 4.25
CA TRP A 107 16.66 -10.11 4.73
C TRP A 107 17.84 -10.36 3.78
N ASN A 108 17.70 -11.31 2.86
CA ASN A 108 18.76 -11.66 1.92
C ASN A 108 19.08 -10.47 0.98
N GLY A 109 20.34 -10.03 1.00
CA GLY A 109 20.81 -8.87 0.23
C GLY A 109 20.43 -7.49 0.83
N TYR A 110 19.87 -7.43 2.04
CA TYR A 110 19.67 -6.15 2.74
C TYR A 110 21.02 -5.53 3.12
N PRO A 111 21.22 -4.20 2.99
CA PRO A 111 20.30 -3.16 2.51
C PRO A 111 20.34 -2.87 1.00
N LYS A 112 21.18 -3.58 0.23
CA LYS A 112 21.34 -3.38 -1.22
C LYS A 112 20.28 -4.13 -2.03
N GLN A 113 19.00 -3.84 -1.77
CA GLN A 113 17.88 -4.40 -2.52
C GLN A 113 17.50 -3.45 -3.67
N PRO A 114 17.67 -3.86 -4.94
CA PRO A 114 17.32 -3.01 -6.08
C PRO A 114 15.81 -2.93 -6.24
N LEU A 115 15.32 -1.76 -6.63
CA LEU A 115 13.91 -1.48 -6.83
C LEU A 115 13.45 -1.99 -8.20
N LEU A 116 12.59 -3.01 -8.22
CA LEU A 116 11.94 -3.43 -9.46
C LEU A 116 10.85 -2.42 -9.86
N PRO A 117 10.69 -2.11 -11.16
CA PRO A 117 9.66 -1.17 -11.63
C PRO A 117 8.23 -1.53 -11.21
N SER A 118 7.90 -2.83 -11.18
CA SER A 118 6.59 -3.30 -10.72
C SER A 118 6.37 -3.09 -9.23
N GLN A 119 7.42 -3.25 -8.41
CA GLN A 119 7.34 -2.97 -6.97
C GLN A 119 7.21 -1.48 -6.71
N TYR A 120 7.91 -0.64 -7.48
CA TYR A 120 7.77 0.81 -7.43
C TYR A 120 6.31 1.23 -7.66
N TRP A 121 5.71 0.81 -8.77
CA TRP A 121 4.33 1.20 -9.10
C TRP A 121 3.31 0.64 -8.11
N TYR A 122 3.49 -0.59 -7.65
CA TYR A 122 2.64 -1.16 -6.61
C TYR A 122 2.68 -0.30 -5.34
N TYR A 123 3.87 0.02 -4.83
CA TYR A 123 4.03 0.89 -3.67
C TYR A 123 3.40 2.27 -3.85
N ILE A 124 3.67 2.92 -4.97
CA ILE A 124 3.16 4.27 -5.24
C ILE A 124 1.65 4.26 -5.33
N LEU A 125 1.04 3.31 -6.05
CA LEU A 125 -0.41 3.22 -6.19
C LEU A 125 -1.08 2.86 -4.86
N GLU A 126 -0.53 1.91 -4.11
CA GLU A 126 -1.06 1.47 -2.82
C GLU A 126 -1.03 2.62 -1.80
N MET A 127 0.13 3.27 -1.62
CA MET A 127 0.24 4.44 -0.74
C MET A 127 -0.70 5.57 -1.17
N SER A 128 -0.85 5.81 -2.48
CA SER A 128 -1.77 6.83 -3.00
C SER A 128 -3.23 6.49 -2.72
N PHE A 129 -3.60 5.20 -2.77
CA PHE A 129 -4.93 4.74 -2.41
C PHE A 129 -5.21 5.00 -0.92
N TYR A 130 -4.31 4.61 -0.02
CA TYR A 130 -4.44 4.90 1.42
C TYR A 130 -4.53 6.40 1.73
N TRP A 131 -3.73 7.25 1.06
CA TRP A 131 -3.85 8.70 1.16
C TRP A 131 -5.21 9.20 0.65
N SER A 132 -5.71 8.64 -0.44
CA SER A 132 -7.03 8.99 -0.98
C SER A 132 -8.14 8.64 0.02
N LEU A 133 -8.08 7.47 0.67
CA LEU A 133 -9.01 7.08 1.71
C LEU A 133 -8.95 8.07 2.88
N LEU A 134 -7.75 8.37 3.38
CA LEU A 134 -7.54 9.31 4.49
C LEU A 134 -8.14 10.70 4.20
N PHE A 135 -8.04 11.20 2.96
CA PHE A 135 -8.64 12.48 2.58
C PHE A 135 -10.15 12.40 2.38
N SER A 136 -10.67 11.28 1.83
CA SER A 136 -12.11 11.03 1.70
C SER A 136 -12.83 10.96 3.05
N LEU A 137 -12.14 10.55 4.12
CA LEU A 137 -12.69 10.54 5.48
C LEU A 137 -13.25 11.91 5.93
N GLY A 138 -12.72 13.02 5.39
CA GLY A 138 -13.20 14.36 5.72
C GLY A 138 -14.59 14.68 5.15
N SER A 139 -14.95 14.07 4.02
CA SER A 139 -16.25 14.20 3.36
C SER A 139 -17.27 13.14 3.79
N ASP A 140 -16.81 12.02 4.32
CA ASP A 140 -17.67 10.92 4.73
C ASP A 140 -18.40 11.22 6.06
N VAL A 141 -19.58 10.63 6.21
CA VAL A 141 -20.40 10.80 7.42
C VAL A 141 -19.66 10.23 8.62
N LYS A 142 -19.40 11.07 9.62
CA LYS A 142 -18.64 10.68 10.82
C LYS A 142 -19.38 9.63 11.63
N ARG A 143 -18.86 8.42 11.57
CA ARG A 143 -19.27 7.23 12.34
C ARG A 143 -18.54 7.15 13.69
N LYS A 144 -19.08 6.41 14.66
CA LYS A 144 -18.53 6.34 16.03
C LYS A 144 -17.11 5.74 16.11
N ASP A 145 -16.76 4.95 15.10
CA ASP A 145 -15.47 4.29 14.88
C ASP A 145 -14.51 5.10 13.97
N PHE A 146 -14.85 6.35 13.66
CA PHE A 146 -14.04 7.24 12.82
C PHE A 146 -12.60 7.35 13.30
N LEU A 147 -12.38 7.54 14.60
CA LEU A 147 -11.04 7.71 15.15
C LEU A 147 -10.18 6.45 15.00
N ALA A 148 -10.77 5.26 15.22
CA ALA A 148 -10.06 4.00 15.06
C ALA A 148 -9.64 3.78 13.60
N HIS A 149 -10.54 4.09 12.65
CA HIS A 149 -10.25 3.99 11.22
C HIS A 149 -9.16 4.98 10.80
N VAL A 150 -9.18 6.24 11.28
CA VAL A 150 -8.11 7.23 11.05
C VAL A 150 -6.76 6.72 11.58
N ILE A 151 -6.72 6.25 12.82
CA ILE A 151 -5.49 5.78 13.47
C ILE A 151 -4.91 4.60 12.69
N HIS A 152 -5.75 3.64 12.26
CA HIS A 152 -5.34 2.50 11.45
C HIS A 152 -4.69 2.93 10.13
N HIS A 153 -5.33 3.84 9.39
CA HIS A 153 -4.79 4.33 8.11
C HIS A 153 -3.50 5.12 8.30
N LEU A 154 -3.42 5.95 9.34
CA LEU A 154 -2.18 6.67 9.68
C LEU A 154 -1.05 5.71 10.06
N ALA A 155 -1.36 4.62 10.77
CA ALA A 155 -0.39 3.58 11.10
C ALA A 155 0.11 2.86 9.84
N ALA A 156 -0.79 2.45 8.95
CA ALA A 156 -0.44 1.81 7.67
C ALA A 156 0.45 2.72 6.79
N ILE A 157 0.05 3.98 6.59
CA ILE A 157 0.83 4.98 5.83
C ILE A 157 2.21 5.19 6.47
N SER A 158 2.28 5.29 7.80
CA SER A 158 3.54 5.48 8.52
C SER A 158 4.47 4.27 8.38
N LEU A 159 3.93 3.05 8.50
CA LEU A 159 4.69 1.82 8.41
C LEU A 159 5.24 1.59 6.99
N MET A 160 4.41 1.84 5.97
CA MET A 160 4.80 1.78 4.56
C MET A 160 5.85 2.84 4.21
N SER A 161 5.68 4.07 4.70
CA SER A 161 6.65 5.16 4.50
C SER A 161 7.99 4.86 5.15
N PHE A 162 7.98 4.33 6.38
CA PHE A 162 9.19 3.90 7.09
C PHE A 162 9.92 2.80 6.32
N SER A 163 9.18 1.79 5.86
CA SER A 163 9.73 0.69 5.06
C SER A 163 10.38 1.19 3.76
N TRP A 164 9.77 2.17 3.09
CA TRP A 164 10.31 2.80 1.88
C TRP A 164 11.60 3.58 2.16
N CYS A 165 11.60 4.43 3.20
CA CYS A 165 12.78 5.23 3.57
C CYS A 165 13.99 4.38 3.96
N ALA A 166 13.76 3.23 4.58
CA ALA A 166 14.80 2.32 5.04
C ALA A 166 15.25 1.29 3.97
N ASN A 167 14.71 1.37 2.75
CA ASN A 167 14.90 0.36 1.70
C ASN A 167 14.50 -1.08 2.11
N TYR A 168 13.52 -1.23 3.01
CA TYR A 168 12.94 -2.52 3.41
C TYR A 168 11.88 -3.00 2.40
N ILE A 169 12.18 -2.98 1.11
CA ILE A 169 11.18 -3.12 0.03
C ILE A 169 10.47 -4.47 0.05
N ARG A 170 11.18 -5.56 0.38
CA ARG A 170 10.58 -6.90 0.50
C ARG A 170 9.66 -7.03 1.71
N SER A 171 10.13 -6.57 2.88
CA SER A 171 9.34 -6.57 4.12
C SER A 171 8.08 -5.71 3.96
N GLY A 172 8.27 -4.55 3.37
CA GLY A 172 7.21 -3.62 3.04
C GLY A 172 6.12 -4.15 2.12
N THR A 173 6.50 -4.95 1.10
CA THR A 173 5.50 -5.65 0.29
C THR A 173 4.67 -6.67 1.07
N LEU A 174 5.25 -7.35 2.06
CA LEU A 174 4.49 -8.25 2.92
C LEU A 174 3.53 -7.48 3.84
N VAL A 175 3.99 -6.35 4.38
CA VAL A 175 3.17 -5.46 5.21
C VAL A 175 1.94 -4.99 4.45
N MET A 176 2.08 -4.57 3.18
CA MET A 176 0.94 -4.18 2.33
C MET A 176 -0.06 -5.33 2.17
N ILE A 177 0.41 -6.54 1.83
CA ILE A 177 -0.46 -7.72 1.69
C ILE A 177 -1.24 -8.01 2.99
N VAL A 178 -0.59 -7.91 4.15
CA VAL A 178 -1.24 -8.13 5.45
C VAL A 178 -2.27 -7.05 5.76
N HIS A 179 -1.97 -5.79 5.44
CA HIS A 179 -2.91 -4.68 5.59
C HIS A 179 -4.15 -4.87 4.73
N ASP A 180 -3.99 -5.19 3.44
CA ASP A 180 -5.10 -5.43 2.52
C ASP A 180 -6.06 -6.50 3.04
N VAL A 181 -5.51 -7.61 3.56
CA VAL A 181 -6.30 -8.70 4.13
C VAL A 181 -7.00 -8.23 5.42
N ALA A 182 -6.30 -7.53 6.31
CA ALA A 182 -6.87 -7.04 7.57
C ALA A 182 -8.02 -6.05 7.35
N ASP A 183 -7.92 -5.19 6.33
CA ASP A 183 -8.93 -4.18 6.00
C ASP A 183 -10.26 -4.81 5.59
N ILE A 184 -10.22 -5.90 4.80
CA ILE A 184 -11.41 -6.68 4.43
C ILE A 184 -12.13 -7.20 5.69
N TRP A 185 -11.38 -7.70 6.67
CA TRP A 185 -11.97 -8.22 7.92
C TRP A 185 -12.59 -7.12 8.77
N LEU A 186 -11.98 -5.93 8.81
CA LEU A 186 -12.52 -4.79 9.54
C LEU A 186 -13.82 -4.27 8.89
N GLU A 187 -13.92 -4.26 7.56
CA GLU A 187 -15.17 -3.88 6.88
C GLU A 187 -16.30 -4.87 7.14
N VAL A 188 -16.03 -6.18 7.07
CA VAL A 188 -17.03 -7.24 7.28
C VAL A 188 -17.58 -7.22 8.71
N ASN A 189 -16.72 -6.99 9.71
CA ASN A 189 -17.12 -7.02 11.12
C ASN A 189 -17.91 -5.78 11.56
N VAL A 190 -17.84 -4.66 10.83
CA VAL A 190 -18.64 -3.46 11.16
C VAL A 190 -20.01 -3.45 10.44
N CYS A 191 -20.19 -4.24 9.39
CA CYS A 191 -21.49 -4.42 8.73
C CYS A 191 -22.43 -5.41 9.46
N HIS A 192 -22.02 -5.95 10.60
CA HIS A 192 -22.80 -6.85 11.46
C HIS A 192 -23.12 -6.20 12.81
#